data_AF-Q9SZV4-F1
#
_entry.id   AF-Q9SZV4-F1
#
_cell.length_a   1.000
_cell.length_b   1.000
_cell.length_c   1.000
_cell.angle_alpha   90.00
_cell.angle_beta   90.00
_cell.angle_gamma   90.00
#
_symmetry.space_group_name_H-M   'P 1'
#
loop_
_entity.id
_entity.type
_entity.pdbx_description
1 polymer ?
#
loop_
_entity_poly.entity_id
_entity_poly.type
_entity_poly.pdbx_seq_one_letter_code
_entity_poly.pdbx_strand_id
1 'polypeptide(L)'
;MALRRVYSEIRGKKVTELPGYIKSTFSMETVKTSVKRGLDNYNEKYIQTSSVDPILHICFYGMAFSYLVALPNERRHLEHQQHAKEHGGH
;
A
#
# COMPACT_ATOMS: atom_id res chain seq x y z
N MET A 1 -15.78 5.07 12.55
CA MET A 1 -16.30 4.96 11.17
C MET A 1 -16.25 3.51 10.73
N ALA A 2 -17.27 3.01 10.01
CA ALA A 2 -17.21 1.67 9.43
C ALA A 2 -16.18 1.64 8.28
N LEU A 3 -15.28 0.65 8.25
CA LEU A 3 -14.25 0.50 7.22
C LEU A 3 -14.85 0.53 5.80
N ARG A 4 -16.05 -0.05 5.63
CA ARG A 4 -16.81 -0.01 4.38
C ARG A 4 -17.08 1.41 3.88
N ARG A 5 -17.40 2.36 4.78
CA ARG A 5 -17.66 3.77 4.44
C ARG A 5 -16.37 4.47 3.98
N VAL A 6 -15.29 4.27 4.71
CA VAL A 6 -13.95 4.78 4.33
C VAL A 6 -13.56 4.28 2.94
N TYR A 7 -13.76 2.99 2.67
CA TYR A 7 -13.50 2.40 1.37
C TYR A 7 -14.34 3.02 0.24
N SER A 8 -15.64 3.20 0.45
CA SER A 8 -16.51 3.83 -0.56
C SER A 8 -16.11 5.29 -0.84
N GLU A 9 -15.66 6.03 0.16
CA GLU A 9 -15.22 7.43 0.01
C GLU A 9 -13.86 7.53 -0.69
N ILE A 10 -12.94 6.61 -0.43
CA ILE A 10 -11.61 6.56 -1.08
C ILE A 10 -11.73 6.17 -2.56
N ARG A 11 -12.58 5.20 -2.90
CA ARG A 11 -12.72 4.70 -4.28
C ARG A 11 -13.12 5.80 -5.29
N GLY A 12 -13.86 6.81 -4.85
CA GLY A 12 -14.28 7.94 -5.70
C GLY A 12 -13.27 9.08 -5.81
N LYS A 13 -12.14 9.04 -5.10
CA LYS A 13 -11.16 10.14 -5.01
C LYS A 13 -9.96 9.93 -5.93
N LYS A 14 -9.37 11.03 -6.40
CA LYS A 14 -8.07 10.98 -7.05
C LYS A 14 -6.99 10.64 -6.03
N VAL A 15 -5.94 9.96 -6.46
CA VAL A 15 -4.80 9.61 -5.59
C VAL A 15 -4.18 10.85 -4.94
N THR A 16 -4.16 11.98 -5.65
CA THR A 16 -3.68 13.28 -5.16
C THR A 16 -4.54 13.88 -4.04
N GLU A 17 -5.80 13.49 -3.92
CA GLU A 17 -6.75 13.98 -2.91
C GLU A 17 -6.72 13.14 -1.62
N LEU A 18 -6.18 11.91 -1.70
CA LEU A 18 -6.16 10.98 -0.57
C LEU A 18 -5.42 11.51 0.65
N PRO A 19 -4.24 12.17 0.54
CA PRO A 19 -3.56 12.73 1.71
C PRO A 19 -4.43 13.76 2.46
N GLY A 20 -5.14 14.61 1.72
CA GLY A 20 -6.07 15.59 2.29
C GLY A 20 -7.25 14.92 3.01
N TYR A 21 -7.85 13.90 2.38
CA TYR A 21 -8.93 13.12 2.98
C TYR A 21 -8.50 12.38 4.25
N ILE A 22 -7.32 11.74 4.24
CA ILE A 22 -6.82 11.01 5.41
C ILE A 22 -6.56 12.00 6.56
N LYS A 23 -5.94 13.14 6.28
CA LYS A 23 -5.65 14.17 7.28
C LYS A 23 -6.92 14.76 7.91
N SER A 24 -7.99 14.94 7.14
CA SER A 24 -9.26 15.46 7.67
C SER A 24 -10.09 14.40 8.39
N THR A 25 -9.97 13.13 7.98
CA THR A 25 -10.77 12.03 8.54
C THR A 25 -10.15 11.45 9.81
N PHE A 26 -8.83 11.42 9.91
CA PHE A 26 -8.09 10.82 11.03
C PHE A 26 -7.22 11.86 11.73
N SER A 27 -7.37 11.99 13.04
CA SER A 27 -6.47 12.84 13.83
C SER A 27 -5.07 12.23 13.84
N MET A 28 -4.05 13.10 13.70
CA MET A 28 -2.65 12.66 13.72
C MET A 28 -2.28 11.96 15.03
N GLU A 29 -2.89 12.35 16.15
CA GLU A 29 -2.68 11.70 17.45
C GLU A 29 -3.23 10.28 17.48
N THR A 30 -4.46 10.06 16.98
CA THR A 30 -5.04 8.71 16.90
C THR A 30 -4.22 7.81 15.98
N VAL A 31 -3.74 8.34 14.85
CA VAL A 31 -2.84 7.59 13.95
C VAL A 31 -1.55 7.20 14.66
N LYS A 32 -0.88 8.15 15.32
CA LYS A 32 0.37 7.90 16.06
C LYS A 32 0.18 6.85 17.16
N THR A 33 -0.85 6.97 17.99
CA THR A 33 -1.14 6.01 19.05
C THR A 33 -1.43 4.62 18.48
N SER A 34 -2.16 4.54 17.37
CA SER A 34 -2.46 3.26 16.71
C SER A 34 -1.22 2.61 16.12
N VAL A 35 -0.35 3.39 15.46
CA VAL A 35 0.94 2.91 14.94
C VAL A 35 1.83 2.42 16.07
N LYS A 36 1.98 3.21 17.14
CA LYS A 36 2.77 2.82 18.31
C LYS A 36 2.28 1.50 18.90
N ARG A 37 0.98 1.39 19.18
CA ARG A 37 0.39 0.14 19.70
C ARG A 37 0.61 -1.04 18.75
N GLY A 38 0.52 -0.82 17.44
CA GLY A 38 0.81 -1.84 16.45
C GLY A 38 2.26 -2.32 16.50
N LEU A 39 3.21 -1.39 16.63
CA LEU A 39 4.63 -1.71 16.76
C LEU A 39 4.96 -2.41 18.08
N ASP A 40 4.38 -1.94 19.19
CA ASP A 40 4.57 -2.56 20.51
C ASP A 40 4.06 -4.01 20.50
N ASN A 41 2.85 -4.24 19.96
CA ASN A 41 2.28 -5.59 19.83
C ASN A 41 3.10 -6.49 18.88
N TYR A 42 3.60 -5.93 17.77
CA TYR A 42 4.44 -6.68 16.83
C TYR A 42 5.77 -7.07 17.47
N ASN A 43 6.35 -6.16 18.27
CA ASN A 43 7.58 -6.40 19.01
C ASN A 43 7.40 -7.54 20.04
N GLU A 44 6.37 -7.45 20.87
CA GLU A 44 6.04 -8.48 21.85
C GLU A 44 5.79 -9.84 21.20
N LYS A 45 5.04 -9.86 20.09
CA LYS A 45 4.62 -11.12 19.45
C LYS A 45 5.72 -11.82 18.65
N TYR A 46 6.61 -11.07 17.99
CA TYR A 46 7.52 -11.66 17.00
C TYR A 46 9.00 -11.32 17.23
N ILE A 47 9.32 -10.20 17.87
CA ILE A 47 10.71 -9.75 18.04
C ILE A 47 11.31 -10.27 19.35
N GLN A 48 10.55 -10.17 20.45
CA GLN A 48 10.99 -10.70 21.75
C GLN A 48 10.89 -12.23 21.82
N THR A 49 10.17 -12.83 20.89
CA THR A 49 10.11 -14.28 20.69
C THR A 49 11.13 -14.71 19.65
N SER A 50 11.62 -15.95 19.69
CA SER A 50 12.45 -16.54 18.62
C SER A 50 11.65 -16.90 17.36
N SER A 51 10.73 -16.04 16.93
CA SER A 51 9.91 -16.24 15.73
C SER A 51 10.68 -15.91 14.46
N VAL A 52 10.48 -16.72 13.42
CA VAL A 52 11.00 -16.48 12.07
C VAL A 52 10.09 -15.59 11.22
N ASP A 53 8.89 -15.27 11.72
CA ASP A 53 7.89 -14.49 10.99
C ASP A 53 8.40 -13.13 10.49
N PRO A 54 9.22 -12.36 11.22
CA PRO A 54 9.73 -11.08 10.71
C PRO A 54 10.52 -11.21 9.40
N ILE A 55 11.27 -12.31 9.23
CA ILE A 55 12.00 -12.60 7.99
C ILE A 55 11.00 -12.89 6.87
N LEU A 56 10.01 -13.74 7.15
CA LEU A 56 8.97 -14.10 6.19
C LEU A 56 8.12 -12.88 5.78
N HIS A 57 7.79 -11.99 6.72
CA HIS A 57 7.10 -10.73 6.44
C HIS A 57 7.91 -9.87 5.47
N ILE A 58 9.23 -9.74 5.67
CA ILE A 58 10.09 -9.01 4.73
C ILE A 58 10.05 -9.65 3.34
N CYS A 59 10.15 -10.98 3.25
CA CYS A 59 10.09 -11.69 1.97
C CYS A 59 8.74 -11.49 1.26
N PHE A 60 7.63 -11.80 1.93
CA PHE A 60 6.31 -11.78 1.31
C PHE A 60 5.77 -10.36 1.12
N TYR A 61 5.87 -9.49 2.13
CA TYR A 61 5.42 -8.11 1.99
C TYR A 61 6.37 -7.29 1.12
N GLY A 62 7.67 -7.57 1.15
CA GLY A 62 8.63 -6.97 0.22
C GLY A 62 8.30 -7.31 -1.23
N MET A 63 7.94 -8.57 -1.51
CA MET A 63 7.49 -9.01 -2.84
C MET A 63 6.17 -8.34 -3.25
N ALA A 64 5.17 -8.28 -2.36
CA ALA A 64 3.91 -7.61 -2.67
C ALA A 64 4.11 -6.11 -2.91
N PHE A 65 4.93 -5.46 -2.09
CA PHE A 65 5.25 -4.04 -2.20
C PHE A 65 6.04 -3.74 -3.48
N SER A 66 7.00 -4.58 -3.86
CA SER A 66 7.79 -4.38 -5.08
C SER A 66 6.90 -4.38 -6.33
N TYR A 67 5.90 -5.26 -6.39
CA TYR A 67 4.91 -5.26 -7.47
C TYR A 67 4.11 -3.95 -7.50
N LEU A 68 3.63 -3.45 -6.36
CA LEU A 68 2.87 -2.20 -6.27
C LEU A 68 3.70 -0.98 -6.71
N VAL A 69 4.99 -0.95 -6.36
CA VAL A 69 5.91 0.13 -6.75
C VAL A 69 6.26 0.06 -8.24
N ALA A 70 6.42 -1.15 -8.80
CA ALA A 70 6.74 -1.34 -10.21
C ALA A 70 5.52 -1.13 -11.13
N LEU A 71 4.29 -1.22 -10.60
CA LEU A 71 3.04 -1.19 -11.36
C LEU A 71 2.91 -0.02 -12.37
N PRO A 72 3.28 1.24 -12.06
CA PRO A 72 3.22 2.33 -13.03
C PRO A 72 4.15 2.13 -14.23
N ASN A 73 5.31 1.50 -14.01
CA ASN A 73 6.28 1.21 -15.08
C ASN A 73 5.80 0.04 -15.93
N GLU A 74 5.28 -1.02 -15.30
CA GLU A 74 4.68 -2.16 -16.00
C GLU A 74 3.51 -1.74 -16.89
N ARG A 75 2.63 -0.86 -16.40
CA ARG A 75 1.53 -0.31 -17.21
C ARG A 75 2.03 0.46 -18.43
N ARG A 76 3.04 1.31 -18.26
CA ARG A 76 3.62 2.07 -19.38
C ARG A 76 4.32 1.15 -20.38
N HIS A 77 4.97 0.09 -19.89
CA HIS A 77 5.59 -0.92 -20.74
C HIS A 77 4.53 -1.64 -21.60
N LEU A 78 3.40 -2.03 -20.99
CA LEU A 78 2.28 -2.66 -21.70
C LEU A 78 1.61 -1.71 -22.71
N GLU A 79 1.40 -0.44 -22.36
CA GLU A 79 0.90 0.57 -23.27
C GLU A 79 1.85 0.75 -24.48
N HIS A 80 3.17 0.80 -24.24
CA HIS A 80 4.14 0.87 -25.33
C HIS A 80 4.14 -0.37 -26.23
N GLN A 81 4.04 -1.57 -25.66
CA GLN A 81 3.89 -2.80 -26.44
C GLN A 81 2.60 -2.81 -27.26
N GLN A 82 1.52 -2.25 -26.73
CA GLN A 82 0.26 -2.13 -27.45
C GLN A 82 0.40 -1.18 -28.64
N HIS A 83 0.98 0.00 -28.45
CA HIS A 83 1.27 0.94 -29.54
C HIS A 83 2.19 0.35 -30.61
N ALA A 84 3.23 -0.40 -30.21
CA ALA A 84 4.12 -1.06 -31.16
C ALA A 84 3.42 -2.14 -31.99
N LYS A 85 2.42 -2.83 -31.42
CA LYS A 85 1.58 -3.80 -32.17
C LYS A 85 0.62 -3.11 -33.12
N GLU A 86 0.06 -1.96 -32.73
CA GLU A 86 -0.90 -1.20 -33.55
C GLU A 86 -0.21 -0.42 -34.68
N HIS A 87 1.05 0.00 -34.51
CA HIS A 87 1.77 0.86 -35.49
C HIS A 87 3.05 0.27 -36.09
N GLY A 88 3.63 -0.79 -35.52
CA GLY A 88 4.90 -1.38 -35.97
C GLY A 88 4.79 -2.33 -37.17
N GLY A 89 3.63 -2.37 -37.84
CA GLY A 89 3.35 -3.22 -39.00
C GLY A 89 3.42 -2.51 -40.35
N HIS A 90 4.12 -1.38 -40.45
CA HIS A 90 4.34 -0.66 -41.71
C HIS A 90 5.82 -0.56 -42.06
#